data_AF-A0A973MIM0-F1
#
_entry.id   AF-A0A973MIM0-F1
#
_cell.length_a   1.000
_cell.length_b   1.000
_cell.length_c   1.000
_cell.angle_alpha   90.00
_cell.angle_beta   90.00
_cell.angle_gamma   90.00
#
_symmetry.space_group_name_H-M   'P 1'
#
loop_
_entity.id
_entity.type
_entity.pdbx_description
1 polymer ?
#
loop_
_entity_poly.entity_id
_entity_poly.type
_entity_poly.pdbx_seq_one_letter_code
_entity_poly.pdbx_strand_id
1 'polypeptide(L)' 'MSATLHVCRYCDGLITDAADAVRVGYEAGNSGPGWNVWAHRAHAVQATQPDSAFARILVHILIARALRQSTTPGVAP' A
#
# COMPACT_ATOMS: atom_id res chain seq x y z
N MET A 1 -28.88 -13.51 -13.79
CA MET A 1 -27.52 -13.73 -13.23
C MET A 1 -27.04 -12.40 -12.67
N SER A 2 -26.72 -12.32 -11.38
CA SER A 2 -26.11 -11.12 -10.81
C SER A 2 -24.60 -11.19 -11.05
N ALA A 3 -24.04 -10.22 -11.77
CA ALA A 3 -22.59 -10.10 -11.90
C ALA A 3 -22.03 -9.50 -10.60
N THR A 4 -20.99 -10.11 -10.04
CA THR A 4 -20.28 -9.52 -8.91
C THR A 4 -19.56 -8.26 -9.40
N LEU A 5 -19.97 -7.12 -8.88
CA LEU A 5 -19.33 -5.84 -9.18
C LEU A 5 -18.20 -5.58 -8.19
N HIS A 6 -17.10 -5.05 -8.71
CA HIS A 6 -15.93 -4.64 -7.93
C HIS A 6 -15.75 -3.13 -8.01
N VAL A 7 -15.06 -2.55 -7.03
CA VAL A 7 -14.68 -1.13 -7.04
C VAL A 7 -13.17 -1.04 -7.15
N CYS A 8 -12.69 -0.19 -8.06
CA CYS A 8 -11.27 0.03 -8.25
C CYS A 8 -10.70 0.88 -7.11
N ARG A 9 -9.73 0.33 -6.38
CA ARG A 9 -9.11 0.99 -5.22
C ARG A 9 -8.42 2.32 -5.53
N TYR A 10 -7.98 2.52 -6.78
CA TYR A 10 -7.23 3.70 -7.19
C TYR A 10 -8.13 4.89 -7.58
N CYS A 11 -9.20 4.64 -8.34
CA CYS A 11 -10.06 5.71 -8.86
C CYS A 11 -11.46 5.72 -8.25
N ASP A 12 -11.73 4.83 -7.29
CA ASP A 12 -13.02 4.60 -6.61
C ASP A 12 -14.21 4.33 -7.56
N GLY A 13 -13.91 4.03 -8.83
CA GLY A 13 -14.90 3.74 -9.87
C GLY A 13 -15.34 2.28 -9.85
N LEU A 14 -16.57 2.03 -10.29
CA LEU A 14 -17.12 0.69 -10.47
C LEU A 14 -16.45 -0.02 -11.66
N ILE A 15 -16.03 -1.27 -11.47
CA ILE A 15 -15.52 -2.13 -12.54
C ILE A 15 -16.72 -2.88 -13.15
N THR A 16 -17.15 -2.47 -14.33
CA THR A 16 -18.33 -3.03 -15.01
C THR A 16 -17.99 -4.20 -15.94
N ASP A 17 -16.76 -4.26 -16.46
CA ASP A 17 -16.24 -5.41 -17.20
C ASP A 17 -15.48 -6.34 -16.26
N ALA A 18 -16.00 -7.56 -16.10
CA ALA A 18 -15.36 -8.59 -15.28
C ALA A 18 -13.93 -8.93 -15.76
N ALA A 19 -13.64 -8.79 -17.05
CA ALA A 19 -12.31 -9.04 -17.60
C ALA A 19 -11.29 -7.93 -17.27
N ASP A 20 -11.74 -6.77 -16.77
CA ASP A 20 -10.89 -5.67 -16.34
C ASP A 20 -10.60 -5.70 -14.83
N ALA A 21 -11.30 -6.54 -14.06
CA ALA A 21 -11.10 -6.68 -12.63
C ALA A 21 -9.81 -7.46 -12.31
N VAL A 22 -8.84 -6.78 -11.69
CA VAL A 22 -7.60 -7.39 -11.19
C VAL A 22 -7.58 -7.33 -9.67
N ARG A 23 -7.40 -8.49 -9.02
CA ARG A 23 -7.18 -8.55 -7.57
C ARG A 23 -5.75 -8.08 -7.26
N VAL A 24 -5.63 -6.98 -6.53
CA VAL A 24 -4.36 -6.33 -6.22
C VAL A 24 -3.89 -6.56 -4.79
N GLY A 25 -4.77 -7.07 -3.92
CA GLY A 25 -4.41 -7.35 -2.55
C GLY A 25 -5.55 -7.93 -1.73
N TYR A 26 -5.29 -8.05 -0.44
CA TYR A 26 -6.25 -8.45 0.58
C TYR A 26 -6.05 -7.54 1.80
N GLU A 27 -7.14 -6.95 2.26
CA GLU A 27 -7.16 -6.12 3.46
C GLU A 27 -7.74 -6.94 4.61
N ALA A 28 -6.95 -7.14 5.67
CA ALA A 28 -7.38 -7.92 6.82
C ALA A 28 -8.45 -7.16 7.61
N GLY A 29 -9.53 -7.85 7.99
CA GLY A 29 -10.55 -7.30 8.88
C GLY A 29 -10.05 -7.26 10.32
N ASN A 30 -10.40 -6.21 11.06
CA ASN A 30 -9.98 -6.07 12.46
C ASN A 30 -10.72 -7.03 13.41
N SER A 31 -11.90 -7.53 13.02
CA SER A 31 -12.73 -8.43 13.85
C SER A 31 -13.59 -9.39 13.02
N GLY A 32 -13.10 -9.79 11.86
CA GLY A 32 -13.80 -10.67 10.93
C GLY A 32 -12.93 -11.04 9.73
N PRO A 33 -13.46 -11.81 8.79
CA PRO A 33 -12.77 -12.02 7.52
C PRO A 33 -12.54 -10.67 6.85
N GLY A 34 -11.34 -10.51 6.29
CA GLY A 34 -10.99 -9.35 5.48
C GLY A 34 -11.64 -9.38 4.10
N TRP A 35 -11.22 -8.48 3.22
CA TRP A 35 -11.75 -8.38 1.87
C TRP A 35 -10.66 -8.32 0.81
N ASN A 36 -10.97 -8.86 -0.37
CA ASN A 36 -10.12 -8.72 -1.54
C ASN A 36 -10.21 -7.28 -2.07
N VAL A 37 -9.06 -6.70 -2.38
CA VAL A 37 -8.94 -5.38 -2.98
C VAL A 37 -8.78 -5.54 -4.49
N TRP A 38 -9.54 -4.78 -5.26
CA TRP A 38 -9.60 -4.85 -6.72
C TRP A 38 -9.20 -3.54 -7.38
N ALA A 39 -8.75 -3.61 -8.62
CA ALA A 39 -8.47 -2.46 -9.48
C ALA A 39 -8.78 -2.78 -10.94
N HIS A 40 -9.09 -1.76 -11.74
CA HIS A 40 -9.00 -1.85 -13.20
C HIS A 40 -7.57 -2.29 -13.59
N ARG A 41 -7.41 -3.04 -14.69
CA ARG A 41 -6.09 -3.50 -15.14
C ARG A 41 -5.11 -2.34 -15.32
N ALA A 42 -5.60 -1.22 -15.86
CA ALA A 42 -4.81 0.00 -16.08
C ALA A 42 -4.35 0.68 -14.77
N HIS A 43 -5.00 0.40 -13.64
CA HIS A 43 -4.73 1.00 -12.34
C HIS A 43 -4.06 0.04 -11.35
N ALA A 44 -3.76 -1.19 -11.76
CA ALA A 44 -3.26 -2.22 -10.84
C ALA A 44 -1.95 -1.81 -10.15
N VAL A 45 -1.04 -1.16 -10.88
CA VAL A 45 0.24 -0.69 -10.32
C VAL A 45 0.01 0.46 -9.35
N GLN A 46 -0.78 1.45 -9.73
CA GLN A 46 -1.03 2.65 -8.91
C GLN A 46 -1.84 2.31 -7.65
N ALA A 47 -2.74 1.32 -7.73
CA ALA A 47 -3.50 0.82 -6.59
C ALA A 47 -2.64 0.13 -5.50
N THR A 48 -1.42 -0.29 -5.84
CA THR A 48 -0.48 -0.95 -4.92
C THR A 48 0.68 -0.05 -4.51
N GLN A 49 0.82 1.11 -5.12
CA GLN A 49 1.95 1.99 -4.88
C GLN A 49 1.80 2.69 -3.51
N PRO A 50 2.79 2.59 -2.62
CA PRO A 50 2.72 3.26 -1.33
C PRO A 50 2.69 4.77 -1.50
N ASP A 51 1.90 5.46 -0.66
CA ASP A 51 1.84 6.91 -0.68
C ASP A 51 3.23 7.51 -0.41
N SER A 52 3.64 8.39 -1.33
CA SER A 52 4.93 9.08 -1.31
C SER A 52 5.19 9.84 -0.02
N ALA A 53 4.16 10.31 0.69
CA ALA A 53 4.30 10.97 1.98
C ALA A 53 4.87 10.02 3.04
N PHE A 54 4.34 8.80 3.13
CA PHE A 54 4.87 7.79 4.07
C PHE A 54 6.27 7.35 3.69
N ALA A 55 6.55 7.21 2.39
CA ALA A 55 7.90 6.89 1.92
C ALA A 55 8.92 7.97 2.35
N ARG A 56 8.57 9.25 2.21
CA ARG A 56 9.43 10.37 2.66
C ARG A 56 9.63 10.37 4.17
N ILE A 57 8.58 10.13 4.95
CA ILE A 57 8.67 10.02 6.41
C ILE A 57 9.61 8.88 6.81
N LEU A 58 9.46 7.70 6.19
CA LEU A 58 10.32 6.55 6.45
C LEU A 58 11.79 6.89 6.16
N VAL A 59 12.08 7.54 5.03
CA VAL A 59 13.44 7.98 4.68
C VAL A 59 14.02 8.89 5.77
N HIS A 60 13.27 9.88 6.27
CA HIS A 60 13.74 10.73 7.36
C HIS A 60 14.04 9.96 8.65
N ILE A 61 13.20 9.00 9.02
CA ILE A 61 13.41 8.15 10.19
C ILE A 61 14.70 7.35 10.05
N LEU A 62 14.93 6.76 8.87
CA LEU A 62 16.12 5.96 8.59
C LEU A 62 17.40 6.80 8.66
N ILE A 63 17.39 8.00 8.07
CA ILE A 63 18.51 8.95 8.16
C ILE A 63 18.78 9.32 9.62
N ALA A 64 17.75 9.71 10.38
CA ALA A 64 17.90 10.08 11.77
C ALA A 64 18.44 8.93 12.63
N ARG A 65 18.05 7.69 12.32
CA ARG A 65 18.57 6.49 13.00
C ARG A 65 20.05 6.25 12.66
N ALA A 66 20.44 6.38 11.40
CA ALA A 66 21.83 6.23 10.98
C ALA A 66 22.75 7.24 11.66
N LEU A 67 22.34 8.52 11.72
CA LEU A 67 23.11 9.59 12.38
C LEU A 67 23.25 9.39 13.90
N ARG A 68 22.21 8.85 14.56
CA ARG A 68 22.29 8.49 15.98
C ARG A 68 23.25 7.33 16.22
N GLN A 69 23.25 6.33 15.33
CA GLN A 69 24.11 5.14 15.45
C GLN A 69 25.59 5.46 15.18
N SER A 70 25.89 6.43 14.30
CA SER A 70 27.27 6.87 14.06
C SER A 70 27.87 7.70 15.21
N THR A 71 27.07 8.08 16.22
CA THR A 71 27.49 8.90 17.37
C THR A 71 27.69 8.03 18.61
N THR A 72 28.45 6.92 18.51
CA THR A 72 28.96 6.27 19.72
C THR A 72 30.09 7.14 20.24
N PRO A 73 29.99 7.81 21.42
CA PRO A 73 31.10 8.54 21.98
C PRO A 73 32.22 7.54 22.26
N GLY A 74 33.36 7.73 21.61
CA GLY A 74 34.56 6.94 21.91
C GLY A 74 34.88 7.08 23.39
N VAL A 75 34.87 5.95 24.11
CA VAL A 75 35.58 5.83 25.38
C VAL A 75 37.06 6.00 25.04
N ALA A 76 37.60 7.18 25.34
CA ALA A 76 39.05 7.40 25.32
C ALA A 76 39.69 6.58 26.45
N PRO A 77 40.90 6.02 26.24
CA PRO A 77 41.62 5.24 27.26
C PRO A 77 42.01 6.07 28.47
#